data_AF-A0A455U6I0-F1
#
_entry.id   AF-A0A455U6I0-F1
#
_cell.length_a   1.000
_cell.length_b   1.000
_cell.length_c   1.000
_cell.angle_alpha   90.00
_cell.angle_beta   90.00
_cell.angle_gamma   90.00
#
_symmetry.space_group_name_H-M   'P 1'
#
loop_
_entity.id
_entity.type
_entity.pdbx_description
1 polymer ?
#
loop_
_entity_poly.entity_id
_entity_poly.type
_entity_poly.pdbx_seq_one_letter_code
_entity_poly.pdbx_strand_id
1 'polypeptide(L)'
;MHETTAHSSEAHTSDAADAARRTPFLDHFFNVSKRGSSIKTEVLAGIATFLAGMYIIVVNPAVLSDAGIPFSAALSATVLISFLGSLAMALYARNPIMVAPGMGMNALFTYTLVLGAGISWEVALGCVFWSGVIFAVLALFNVRKAVIEAIPLSLRYAITCGIGLFITFIGLQNAGFIVGSDATVVSLGTMNAHLATFFLGLIATAVFVIMRFNGALVMGIALTTLAAAPMGRLWGDEVLVAWTGLAAWPDFSAVMKVDIMGR
;
A
#
# COMPACT_ATOMS: atom_id res chain seq x y z
N MET A 1 75.99 3.87 18.38
CA MET A 1 74.70 3.30 18.82
C MET A 1 73.62 4.37 18.59
N HIS A 2 73.19 4.58 17.34
CA HIS A 2 72.05 5.44 17.00
C HIS A 2 71.65 5.20 15.53
N GLU A 3 70.98 4.07 15.30
CA GLU A 3 70.15 3.82 14.13
C GLU A 3 68.90 3.15 14.69
N THR A 4 67.72 3.72 14.43
CA THR A 4 66.37 3.11 14.42
C THR A 4 65.35 4.20 14.79
N THR A 5 64.91 5.01 13.83
CA THR A 5 63.64 5.76 13.88
C THR A 5 63.32 6.37 12.51
N ALA A 6 63.22 5.56 11.46
CA ALA A 6 62.79 6.06 10.14
C ALA A 6 61.87 5.09 9.37
N HIS A 7 61.26 4.11 10.04
CA HIS A 7 60.45 3.08 9.35
C HIS A 7 59.01 2.90 9.84
N SER A 8 58.52 3.75 10.74
CA SER A 8 57.14 3.62 11.27
C SER A 8 56.15 4.65 10.72
N SER A 9 56.58 5.64 9.92
CA SER A 9 55.70 6.75 9.49
C SER A 9 55.08 6.59 8.10
N GLU A 10 55.58 5.70 7.24
CA GLU A 10 55.06 5.55 5.86
C GLU A 10 54.01 4.44 5.72
N ALA A 11 53.93 3.50 6.68
CA ALA A 11 52.95 2.42 6.62
C ALA A 11 51.51 2.87 6.95
N HIS A 12 51.34 3.97 7.71
CA HIS A 12 50.02 4.44 8.15
C HIS A 12 49.32 5.37 7.14
N THR A 13 50.02 5.91 6.15
CA THR A 13 49.41 6.78 5.13
C THR A 13 48.91 6.00 3.90
N SER A 14 49.42 4.79 3.67
CA SER A 14 48.98 3.92 2.55
C SER A 14 47.63 3.25 2.82
N ASP A 15 47.34 2.83 4.05
CA ASP A 15 46.07 2.16 4.40
C ASP A 15 44.86 3.11 4.39
N ALA A 16 45.06 4.39 4.71
CA ALA A 16 43.99 5.39 4.66
C ALA A 16 43.58 5.76 3.23
N ALA A 17 44.52 5.69 2.27
CA ALA A 17 44.27 5.94 0.86
C ALA A 17 43.57 4.76 0.15
N ASP A 18 43.79 3.52 0.62
CA ASP A 18 43.17 2.32 0.05
C ASP A 18 41.78 2.02 0.65
N ALA A 19 41.52 2.43 1.90
CA ALA A 19 40.18 2.37 2.50
C ALA A 19 39.16 3.30 1.81
N ALA A 20 39.62 4.40 1.19
CA ALA A 20 38.79 5.30 0.39
C ALA A 20 38.39 4.69 -0.97
N ARG A 21 39.00 3.58 -1.39
CA ARG A 21 38.90 3.03 -2.75
C ARG A 21 37.80 1.98 -2.95
N ARG A 22 37.06 1.61 -1.91
CA ARG A 22 35.93 0.66 -2.01
C ARG A 22 34.69 1.16 -1.29
N THR A 23 34.22 2.36 -1.63
CA THR A 23 32.80 2.63 -1.38
C THR A 23 31.99 1.65 -2.23
N PRO A 24 31.11 0.84 -1.62
CA PRO A 24 30.30 -0.13 -2.36
C PRO A 24 29.54 0.60 -3.48
N PHE A 25 29.39 -0.02 -4.66
CA PHE A 25 28.69 0.58 -5.81
C PHE A 25 27.33 1.18 -5.43
N LEU A 26 26.60 0.51 -4.52
CA LEU A 26 25.33 0.96 -3.97
C LEU A 26 25.46 2.27 -3.16
N ASP A 27 26.52 2.42 -2.38
CA ASP A 27 26.77 3.64 -1.61
C ASP A 27 27.05 4.84 -2.55
N HIS A 28 27.82 4.62 -3.63
CA HIS A 28 28.07 5.65 -4.63
C HIS A 28 26.80 6.02 -5.42
N PHE A 29 26.02 5.03 -5.86
CA PHE A 29 24.84 5.24 -6.69
C PHE A 29 23.71 5.97 -5.94
N PHE A 30 23.46 5.60 -4.69
CA PHE A 30 22.40 6.21 -3.85
C PHE A 30 22.90 7.35 -2.96
N ASN A 31 24.21 7.58 -2.91
CA ASN A 31 24.87 8.53 -2.00
C ASN A 31 24.48 8.28 -0.52
N VAL A 32 24.49 7.02 -0.07
CA VAL A 32 23.98 6.61 1.25
C VAL A 32 24.79 7.25 2.38
N SER A 33 26.11 7.18 2.31
CA SER A 33 27.02 7.78 3.28
C SER A 33 26.92 9.31 3.31
N LYS A 34 26.68 9.96 2.17
CA LYS A 34 26.45 11.43 2.11
C LYS A 34 25.13 11.85 2.76
N ARG A 35 24.14 10.94 2.81
CA ARG A 35 22.87 11.14 3.50
C ARG A 35 22.96 10.80 4.99
N GLY A 36 24.14 10.41 5.50
CA GLY A 36 24.35 10.08 6.91
C GLY A 36 23.79 8.72 7.34
N SER A 37 23.53 7.82 6.38
CA SER A 37 22.97 6.49 6.65
C SER A 37 23.98 5.38 6.34
N SER A 38 23.63 4.14 6.70
CA SER A 38 24.44 2.94 6.40
C SER A 38 23.62 1.93 5.60
N ILE A 39 24.27 1.09 4.79
CA ILE A 39 23.58 0.05 4.00
C ILE A 39 22.73 -0.87 4.89
N LYS A 40 23.22 -1.21 6.10
CA LYS A 40 22.46 -2.03 7.06
C LYS A 40 21.18 -1.31 7.51
N THR A 41 21.28 -0.01 7.78
CA THR A 41 20.14 0.83 8.17
C THR A 41 19.12 0.94 7.05
N GLU A 42 19.57 1.16 5.81
CA GLU A 42 18.68 1.26 4.63
C GLU A 42 17.96 -0.06 4.34
N VAL A 43 18.65 -1.20 4.45
CA VAL A 43 18.01 -2.51 4.28
C VAL A 43 16.95 -2.75 5.36
N LEU A 44 17.28 -2.44 6.62
CA LEU A 44 16.33 -2.59 7.72
C LEU A 44 15.13 -1.64 7.58
N ALA A 45 15.36 -0.39 7.15
CA ALA A 45 14.32 0.59 6.87
C ALA A 45 13.43 0.15 5.69
N GLY A 46 14.02 -0.45 4.65
CA GLY A 46 13.29 -1.04 3.53
C GLY A 46 12.38 -2.19 3.97
N ILE A 47 12.90 -3.11 4.78
CA ILE A 47 12.10 -4.21 5.36
C ILE A 47 10.98 -3.64 6.24
N ALA A 48 11.27 -2.66 7.11
CA ALA A 48 10.27 -2.04 7.96
C ALA A 48 9.17 -1.35 7.13
N THR A 49 9.53 -0.66 6.05
CA THR A 49 8.60 0.01 5.15
C THR A 49 7.73 -1.01 4.38
N PHE A 50 8.34 -2.10 3.91
CA PHE A 50 7.60 -3.20 3.29
C PHE A 50 6.58 -3.82 4.26
N LEU A 51 7.00 -4.14 5.49
CA LEU A 51 6.11 -4.71 6.50
C LEU A 51 4.99 -3.73 6.89
N ALA A 52 5.26 -2.43 6.91
CA ALA A 52 4.26 -1.40 7.16
C ALA A 52 3.21 -1.32 6.04
N GLY A 53 3.62 -1.45 4.77
CA GLY A 53 2.74 -1.39 3.60
C GLY A 53 2.10 -2.71 3.17
N MET A 54 2.59 -3.84 3.69
CA MET A 54 2.20 -5.20 3.29
C MET A 54 0.68 -5.47 3.34
N TYR A 55 -0.06 -4.79 4.22
CA TYR A 55 -1.52 -4.96 4.31
C TYR A 55 -2.23 -4.67 2.98
N ILE A 56 -1.66 -3.79 2.15
CA ILE A 56 -2.21 -3.39 0.84
C ILE A 56 -2.32 -4.60 -0.10
N ILE A 57 -1.44 -5.60 0.05
CA ILE A 57 -1.44 -6.83 -0.76
C ILE A 57 -2.74 -7.62 -0.58
N VAL A 58 -3.40 -7.50 0.58
CA VAL A 58 -4.67 -8.18 0.86
C VAL A 58 -5.85 -7.23 0.72
N VAL A 59 -5.74 -6.02 1.27
CA VAL A 59 -6.88 -5.10 1.35
C VAL A 59 -7.24 -4.50 0.00
N ASN A 60 -6.26 -4.14 -0.85
CA ASN A 60 -6.59 -3.58 -2.17
C ASN A 60 -7.31 -4.57 -3.08
N PRO A 61 -6.85 -5.83 -3.23
CA PRO A 61 -7.59 -6.83 -4.00
C PRO A 61 -8.97 -7.15 -3.45
N ALA A 62 -9.15 -7.15 -2.12
CA ALA A 62 -10.46 -7.34 -1.49
C ALA A 62 -11.44 -6.22 -1.88
N VAL A 63 -11.02 -4.96 -1.81
CA VAL A 63 -11.85 -3.81 -2.22
C VAL A 63 -12.15 -3.84 -3.72
N LEU A 64 -11.20 -4.28 -4.56
CA LEU A 64 -11.44 -4.41 -6.00
C LEU A 64 -12.32 -5.61 -6.35
N SER A 65 -12.31 -6.69 -5.56
CA SER A 65 -13.21 -7.82 -5.77
C SER A 65 -14.66 -7.50 -5.51
N ASP A 66 -14.96 -6.57 -4.61
CA ASP A 66 -16.31 -6.05 -4.40
C ASP A 66 -16.88 -5.37 -5.67
N ALA A 67 -16.01 -4.84 -6.54
CA ALA A 67 -16.39 -4.28 -7.84
C ALA A 67 -16.57 -5.34 -8.95
N GLY A 68 -16.29 -6.61 -8.67
CA GLY A 68 -16.35 -7.71 -9.65
C GLY A 68 -15.01 -8.08 -10.30
N ILE A 69 -13.90 -7.46 -9.88
CA ILE A 69 -12.56 -7.82 -10.38
C ILE A 69 -12.08 -9.12 -9.71
N PRO A 70 -11.60 -10.13 -10.46
CA PRO A 70 -11.04 -11.34 -9.84
C PRO A 70 -9.92 -11.03 -8.84
N PHE A 71 -10.02 -11.55 -7.62
CA PHE A 71 -9.07 -11.27 -6.53
C PHE A 71 -7.61 -11.59 -6.92
N SER A 72 -7.38 -12.73 -7.58
CA SER A 72 -6.06 -13.18 -8.06
C SER A 72 -5.42 -12.18 -9.03
N ALA A 73 -6.23 -11.65 -9.96
CA ALA A 73 -5.78 -10.67 -10.94
C ALA A 73 -5.51 -9.31 -10.30
N ALA A 74 -6.39 -8.86 -9.40
CA ALA A 74 -6.20 -7.61 -8.64
C ALA A 74 -4.94 -7.67 -7.76
N LEU A 75 -4.68 -8.81 -7.10
CA LEU A 75 -3.46 -9.05 -6.31
C LEU A 75 -2.22 -8.99 -7.18
N SER A 76 -2.21 -9.72 -8.30
CA SER A 76 -1.08 -9.76 -9.23
C SER A 76 -0.76 -8.36 -9.78
N ALA A 77 -1.78 -7.61 -10.20
CA ALA A 77 -1.63 -6.24 -10.69
C ALA A 77 -1.11 -5.30 -9.61
N THR A 78 -1.64 -5.40 -8.38
CA THR A 78 -1.23 -4.56 -7.24
C THR A 78 0.25 -4.74 -6.92
N VAL A 79 0.69 -6.00 -6.80
CA VAL A 79 2.09 -6.33 -6.47
C VAL A 79 3.02 -5.88 -7.60
N LEU A 80 2.67 -6.18 -8.85
CA LEU A 80 3.52 -5.86 -10.00
C LEU A 80 3.67 -4.35 -10.19
N ILE A 81 2.58 -3.58 -10.12
CA ILE A 81 2.60 -2.12 -10.29
C ILE A 81 3.33 -1.46 -9.12
N SER A 82 3.10 -1.92 -7.88
CA SER A 82 3.81 -1.37 -6.70
C SER A 82 5.30 -1.67 -6.75
N PHE A 83 5.68 -2.86 -7.21
CA PHE A 83 7.07 -3.24 -7.42
C PHE A 83 7.73 -2.38 -8.50
N LEU A 84 7.13 -2.28 -9.68
CA LEU A 84 7.67 -1.49 -10.78
C LEU A 84 7.72 0.01 -10.44
N GLY A 85 6.70 0.53 -9.77
CA GLY A 85 6.64 1.94 -9.33
C GLY A 85 7.71 2.26 -8.28
N SER A 86 7.87 1.38 -7.28
CA SER A 86 8.91 1.54 -6.25
C SER A 86 10.31 1.37 -6.84
N LEU A 87 10.48 0.45 -7.80
CA LEU A 87 11.75 0.24 -8.52
C LEU A 87 12.09 1.46 -9.38
N ALA A 88 11.11 2.05 -10.06
CA ALA A 88 11.30 3.29 -10.80
C ALA A 88 11.71 4.45 -9.87
N MET A 89 11.08 4.57 -8.69
CA MET A 89 11.51 5.57 -7.70
C MET A 89 12.93 5.34 -7.19
N ALA A 90 13.33 4.07 -7.00
CA ALA A 90 14.69 3.73 -6.62
C ALA A 90 15.71 4.07 -7.71
N LEU A 91 15.50 3.59 -8.95
CA LEU A 91 16.50 3.70 -10.02
C LEU A 91 16.51 5.07 -10.71
N TYR A 92 15.34 5.64 -10.98
CA TYR A 92 15.21 6.90 -11.71
C TYR A 92 15.25 8.11 -10.78
N ALA A 93 14.42 8.12 -9.73
CA ALA A 93 14.32 9.26 -8.81
C ALA A 93 15.36 9.23 -7.68
N ARG A 94 16.02 8.08 -7.44
CA ARG A 94 16.97 7.85 -6.34
C ARG A 94 16.41 8.29 -4.99
N ASN A 95 15.13 7.99 -4.77
CA ASN A 95 14.36 8.42 -3.61
C ASN A 95 13.80 7.19 -2.86
N PRO A 96 14.05 7.04 -1.54
CA PRO A 96 13.57 5.90 -0.76
C PRO A 96 12.08 6.03 -0.42
N ILE A 97 11.22 6.00 -1.44
CA ILE A 97 9.76 6.07 -1.28
C ILE A 97 9.13 4.80 -1.83
N MET A 98 8.34 4.12 -0.99
CA MET A 98 7.48 3.02 -1.41
C MET A 98 6.27 3.57 -2.16
N VAL A 99 6.07 3.10 -3.38
CA VAL A 99 4.90 3.44 -4.20
C VAL A 99 3.89 2.31 -4.07
N ALA A 100 2.69 2.66 -3.63
CA ALA A 100 1.57 1.74 -3.50
C ALA A 100 0.25 2.45 -3.88
N PRO A 101 -0.81 1.70 -4.18
CA PRO A 101 -2.13 2.27 -4.45
C PRO A 101 -2.63 3.17 -3.32
N GLY A 102 -3.22 4.31 -3.69
CA GLY A 102 -3.88 5.19 -2.73
C GLY A 102 -5.22 4.60 -2.27
N MET A 103 -5.30 4.22 -1.00
CA MET A 103 -6.46 3.55 -0.38
C MET A 103 -7.78 4.38 -0.35
N GLY A 104 -7.73 5.65 -0.74
CA GLY A 104 -8.95 6.45 -0.95
C GLY A 104 -9.51 6.33 -2.36
N MET A 105 -8.64 6.18 -3.35
CA MET A 105 -9.04 6.16 -4.75
C MET A 105 -9.67 4.83 -5.15
N ASN A 106 -9.19 3.71 -4.59
CA ASN A 106 -9.81 2.40 -4.79
C ASN A 106 -11.21 2.31 -4.14
N ALA A 107 -11.42 2.89 -2.96
CA ALA A 107 -12.72 2.93 -2.31
C ALA A 107 -13.74 3.78 -3.11
N LEU A 108 -13.32 4.95 -3.61
CA LEU A 108 -14.16 5.76 -4.50
C LEU A 108 -14.47 5.01 -5.81
N PHE A 109 -13.48 4.34 -6.39
CA PHE A 109 -13.66 3.53 -7.58
C PHE A 109 -14.70 2.42 -7.37
N THR A 110 -14.51 1.56 -6.37
CA THR A 110 -15.41 0.42 -6.12
C THR A 110 -16.79 0.88 -5.68
N TYR A 111 -16.88 1.65 -4.60
CA TYR A 111 -18.17 1.88 -3.93
C TYR A 111 -18.96 3.03 -4.53
N THR A 112 -18.29 4.04 -5.11
CA THR A 112 -18.99 5.19 -5.72
C THR A 112 -19.19 4.99 -7.22
N LEU A 113 -18.13 4.64 -7.96
CA LEU A 113 -18.20 4.60 -9.43
C LEU A 113 -18.80 3.28 -9.94
N VAL A 114 -18.34 2.14 -9.46
CA VAL A 114 -18.84 0.83 -9.92
C VAL A 114 -20.18 0.50 -9.26
N LEU A 115 -20.21 0.38 -7.93
CA LEU A 115 -21.41 -0.02 -7.21
C LEU A 115 -22.46 1.11 -7.12
N GLY A 116 -22.01 2.34 -6.84
CA GLY A 116 -22.92 3.49 -6.67
C GLY A 116 -23.55 3.96 -7.97
N ALA A 117 -22.78 4.08 -9.05
CA ALA A 117 -23.28 4.51 -10.36
C ALA A 117 -23.71 3.35 -11.28
N GLY A 118 -23.47 2.09 -10.88
CA GLY A 118 -23.85 0.90 -11.65
C GLY A 118 -23.05 0.69 -12.94
N ILE A 119 -21.85 1.28 -13.03
CA ILE A 119 -20.98 1.17 -14.21
C ILE A 119 -20.15 -0.10 -14.09
N SER A 120 -19.95 -0.83 -15.18
CA SER A 120 -19.07 -2.01 -15.19
C SER A 120 -17.63 -1.63 -14.82
N TRP A 121 -16.94 -2.52 -14.09
CA TRP A 121 -15.58 -2.25 -13.64
C TRP A 121 -14.60 -2.09 -14.82
N GLU A 122 -14.90 -2.70 -15.96
CA GLU A 122 -14.16 -2.56 -17.22
C GLU A 122 -14.21 -1.14 -17.77
N VAL A 123 -15.40 -0.52 -17.83
CA VAL A 123 -15.61 0.86 -18.27
C VAL A 123 -15.03 1.83 -17.25
N ALA A 124 -15.19 1.54 -15.95
CA ALA A 124 -14.59 2.34 -14.89
C ALA A 124 -13.06 2.38 -15.01
N LEU A 125 -12.40 1.25 -15.31
CA LEU A 125 -10.96 1.20 -15.58
C LEU A 125 -10.58 2.02 -16.82
N GLY A 126 -11.43 2.03 -17.86
CA GLY A 126 -11.27 2.90 -19.03
C GLY A 126 -11.28 4.38 -18.67
N CYS A 127 -12.20 4.81 -17.82
CA CYS A 127 -12.24 6.17 -17.29
C CYS A 127 -10.97 6.53 -16.50
N VAL A 128 -10.48 5.61 -15.66
CA VAL A 128 -9.22 5.78 -14.91
C VAL A 128 -8.02 5.90 -15.86
N PHE A 129 -7.98 5.10 -16.92
CA PHE A 129 -6.94 5.18 -17.94
C PHE A 129 -6.93 6.54 -18.64
N TRP A 130 -8.09 7.02 -19.10
CA TRP A 130 -8.19 8.34 -19.74
C TRP A 130 -7.86 9.49 -18.78
N SER A 131 -8.29 9.41 -17.52
CA SER A 131 -7.90 10.35 -16.48
C SER A 131 -6.37 10.39 -16.31
N GLY A 132 -5.70 9.22 -16.32
CA GLY A 132 -4.25 9.11 -16.28
C GLY A 132 -3.55 9.73 -17.49
N VAL A 133 -4.08 9.51 -18.71
CA VAL A 133 -3.56 10.12 -19.94
C VAL A 133 -3.70 11.65 -19.89
N ILE A 134 -4.88 12.16 -19.54
CA ILE A 134 -5.13 13.60 -19.40
C ILE A 134 -4.18 14.19 -18.34
N PHE A 135 -4.02 13.52 -17.20
CA PHE A 135 -3.12 13.96 -16.14
C PHE A 135 -1.66 13.97 -16.59
N ALA A 136 -1.21 12.96 -17.34
CA ALA A 136 0.14 12.92 -17.91
C ALA A 136 0.39 14.07 -18.89
N VAL A 137 -0.58 14.37 -19.76
CA VAL A 137 -0.52 15.50 -20.68
C VAL A 137 -0.44 16.82 -19.90
N LEU A 138 -1.30 17.03 -18.91
CA LEU A 138 -1.27 18.22 -18.05
C LEU A 138 0.05 18.35 -17.26
N ALA A 139 0.65 17.23 -16.86
CA ALA A 139 1.95 17.21 -16.18
C ALA A 139 3.09 17.64 -17.11
N LEU A 140 3.06 17.24 -18.40
CA LEU A 140 4.03 17.69 -19.41
C LEU A 140 3.95 19.20 -19.66
N PHE A 141 2.74 19.75 -19.67
CA PHE A 141 2.51 21.19 -19.84
C PHE A 141 2.72 22.01 -18.54
N ASN A 142 3.22 21.39 -17.46
CA ASN A 142 3.41 22.01 -16.13
C ASN A 142 2.15 22.65 -15.50
N VAL A 143 0.97 22.43 -16.08
CA VAL A 143 -0.31 22.98 -15.60
C VAL A 143 -0.74 22.36 -14.27
N ARG A 144 -0.14 21.21 -13.90
CA ARG A 144 -0.42 20.51 -12.62
C ARG A 144 -0.38 21.43 -11.40
N LYS A 145 0.56 22.39 -11.38
CA LYS A 145 0.77 23.27 -10.23
C LYS A 145 -0.38 24.26 -10.10
N ALA A 146 -0.82 24.83 -11.22
CA ALA A 146 -1.96 25.73 -11.30
C ALA A 146 -3.28 25.03 -10.89
N VAL A 147 -3.48 23.78 -11.31
CA VAL A 147 -4.66 22.99 -10.91
C VAL A 147 -4.69 22.78 -9.40
N ILE A 148 -3.54 22.39 -8.81
CA ILE A 148 -3.45 22.19 -7.36
C ILE A 148 -3.69 23.52 -6.65
N GLU A 149 -2.96 24.58 -7.01
CA GLU A 149 -3.05 25.92 -6.41
C GLU A 149 -4.46 26.53 -6.52
N ALA A 150 -5.23 26.20 -7.56
CA ALA A 150 -6.62 26.62 -7.70
C ALA A 150 -7.56 26.02 -6.64
N ILE A 151 -7.21 24.89 -6.03
CA ILE A 151 -8.01 24.27 -4.96
C ILE A 151 -7.63 24.90 -3.61
N PRO A 152 -8.54 25.63 -2.94
CA PRO A 152 -8.33 26.18 -1.61
C PRO A 152 -7.89 25.12 -0.60
N LEU A 153 -6.98 25.49 0.31
CA LEU A 153 -6.48 24.57 1.34
C LEU A 153 -7.60 23.95 2.19
N SER A 154 -8.65 24.72 2.49
CA SER A 154 -9.84 24.23 3.20
C SER A 154 -10.53 23.07 2.48
N LEU A 155 -10.69 23.15 1.15
CA LEU A 155 -11.25 22.07 0.35
C LEU A 155 -10.33 20.85 0.31
N ARG A 156 -9.01 21.03 0.26
CA ARG A 156 -8.06 19.90 0.29
C ARG A 156 -8.12 19.12 1.61
N TYR A 157 -8.25 19.81 2.73
CA TYR A 157 -8.45 19.16 4.04
C TYR A 157 -9.82 18.48 4.12
N ALA A 158 -10.88 19.14 3.65
CA ALA A 158 -12.23 18.57 3.63
C ALA A 158 -12.30 17.28 2.79
N ILE A 159 -11.66 17.24 1.61
CA ILE A 159 -11.58 16.04 0.76
C ILE A 159 -10.88 14.89 1.51
N THR A 160 -9.73 15.17 2.13
CA THR A 160 -8.99 14.14 2.88
C THR A 160 -9.80 13.59 4.06
N CYS A 161 -10.42 14.47 4.85
CA CYS A 161 -11.29 14.06 5.96
C CYS A 161 -12.52 13.28 5.48
N GLY A 162 -13.16 13.73 4.39
CA GLY A 162 -14.33 13.08 3.82
C GLY A 162 -14.03 11.67 3.33
N ILE A 163 -12.92 11.48 2.61
CA ILE A 163 -12.48 10.14 2.15
C ILE A 163 -12.17 9.23 3.34
N GLY A 164 -11.51 9.73 4.38
CA GLY A 164 -11.22 8.93 5.59
C GLY A 164 -12.48 8.48 6.33
N LEU A 165 -13.45 9.38 6.50
CA LEU A 165 -14.74 9.06 7.10
C LEU A 165 -15.56 8.10 6.24
N PHE A 166 -15.50 8.27 4.92
CA PHE A 166 -16.16 7.37 3.98
C PHE A 166 -15.61 5.94 4.05
N ILE A 167 -14.29 5.76 4.02
CA ILE A 167 -13.67 4.43 4.16
C ILE A 167 -13.99 3.82 5.54
N THR A 168 -14.01 4.64 6.60
CA THR A 168 -14.39 4.19 7.94
C THR A 168 -15.83 3.68 7.95
N PHE A 169 -16.75 4.42 7.32
CA PHE A 169 -18.14 4.03 7.21
C PHE A 169 -18.31 2.70 6.47
N ILE A 170 -17.63 2.52 5.33
CA ILE A 170 -17.63 1.24 4.60
C ILE A 170 -17.05 0.11 5.44
N GLY A 171 -15.96 0.34 6.17
CA GLY A 171 -15.38 -0.65 7.07
C GLY A 171 -16.34 -1.10 8.17
N LEU A 172 -17.09 -0.15 8.76
CA LEU A 172 -18.11 -0.44 9.77
C LEU A 172 -19.33 -1.17 9.17
N GLN A 173 -19.67 -0.88 7.92
CA GLN A 173 -20.73 -1.59 7.19
C GLN A 173 -20.33 -3.03 6.88
N ASN A 174 -19.11 -3.24 6.36
CA ASN A 174 -18.57 -4.58 6.08
C ASN A 174 -18.40 -5.43 7.36
N ALA A 175 -18.17 -4.79 8.51
CA ALA A 175 -18.12 -5.45 9.81
C ALA A 175 -19.50 -5.82 10.38
N GLY A 176 -20.60 -5.36 9.77
CA GLY A 176 -21.95 -5.52 10.29
C GLY A 176 -22.27 -4.65 11.50
N PHE A 177 -21.44 -3.64 11.80
CA PHE A 177 -21.74 -2.65 12.85
C PHE A 177 -22.82 -1.67 12.39
N ILE A 178 -22.74 -1.27 11.12
CA ILE A 178 -23.72 -0.41 10.46
C ILE A 178 -24.51 -1.26 9.46
N VAL A 179 -25.83 -1.35 9.66
CA VAL A 179 -26.75 -2.06 8.77
C VAL A 179 -27.75 -1.06 8.20
N GLY A 180 -28.11 -1.19 6.92
CA GLY A 180 -29.15 -0.38 6.30
C GLY A 180 -30.50 -0.58 6.98
N SER A 181 -31.25 0.51 7.17
CA SER A 181 -32.61 0.50 7.70
C SER A 181 -33.46 1.42 6.83
N ASP A 182 -34.61 0.93 6.36
CA ASP A 182 -35.54 1.73 5.54
C ASP A 182 -36.05 2.97 6.30
N ALA A 183 -35.97 2.98 7.63
CA ALA A 183 -36.45 4.08 8.48
C ALA A 183 -35.40 5.18 8.73
N THR A 184 -34.10 4.86 8.70
CA THR A 184 -33.02 5.77 9.13
C THR A 184 -31.82 5.81 8.21
N VAL A 185 -31.82 5.07 7.09
CA VAL A 185 -30.68 4.83 6.19
C VAL A 185 -29.52 4.07 6.87
N VAL A 186 -29.36 4.20 8.20
CA VAL A 186 -28.33 3.56 9.04
C VAL A 186 -28.96 3.09 10.36
N SER A 187 -28.72 1.84 10.73
CA SER A 187 -29.07 1.22 12.02
C SER A 187 -27.86 0.51 12.61
N LEU A 188 -27.86 0.29 13.92
CA LEU A 188 -26.87 -0.54 14.59
C LEU A 188 -27.19 -2.02 14.33
N GLY A 189 -26.17 -2.79 13.93
CA GLY A 189 -26.27 -4.23 13.79
C GLY A 189 -26.53 -4.93 15.13
N THR A 190 -27.13 -6.12 15.07
CA THR A 190 -27.28 -6.97 16.25
C THR A 190 -25.93 -7.56 16.66
N MET A 191 -25.71 -7.73 17.97
CA MET A 191 -24.47 -8.32 18.49
C MET A 191 -24.38 -9.80 18.11
N ASN A 192 -23.69 -10.06 17.00
CA ASN A 192 -23.37 -11.39 16.49
C ASN A 192 -21.88 -11.71 16.71
N ALA A 193 -21.51 -12.99 16.62
CA ALA A 193 -20.11 -13.44 16.73
C ALA A 193 -19.17 -12.73 15.74
N HIS A 194 -19.66 -12.36 14.55
CA HIS A 194 -18.94 -11.57 13.55
C HIS A 194 -18.61 -10.14 14.00
N LEU A 195 -19.51 -9.49 14.73
CA LEU A 195 -19.27 -8.13 15.22
C LEU A 195 -18.30 -8.15 16.42
N ALA A 196 -18.36 -9.20 17.24
CA ALA A 196 -17.42 -9.40 18.34
C ALA A 196 -15.98 -9.62 17.85
N THR A 197 -15.77 -10.39 16.77
CA THR A 197 -14.43 -10.56 16.16
C THR A 197 -13.92 -9.27 15.56
N PHE A 198 -14.79 -8.46 14.95
CA PHE A 198 -14.42 -7.12 14.48
C PHE A 198 -13.91 -6.24 15.61
N PHE A 199 -14.64 -6.13 16.73
CA PHE A 199 -14.20 -5.29 17.86
C PHE A 199 -12.90 -5.80 18.48
N LEU A 200 -12.76 -7.11 18.66
CA LEU A 200 -11.50 -7.70 19.16
C LEU A 200 -10.34 -7.43 18.22
N GLY A 201 -10.54 -7.58 16.90
CA GLY A 201 -9.53 -7.29 15.89
C GLY A 201 -9.17 -5.81 15.81
N LEU A 202 -10.16 -4.92 15.91
CA LEU A 202 -9.98 -3.47 15.93
C LEU A 202 -9.16 -3.04 17.15
N ILE A 203 -9.51 -3.55 18.34
CA ILE A 203 -8.76 -3.26 19.58
C ILE A 203 -7.35 -3.80 19.48
N ALA A 204 -7.16 -5.05 19.04
CA ALA A 204 -5.82 -5.64 18.89
C ALA A 204 -4.95 -4.83 17.91
N THR A 205 -5.53 -4.44 16.77
CA THR A 205 -4.84 -3.61 15.78
C THR A 205 -4.50 -2.23 16.34
N ALA A 206 -5.42 -1.58 17.06
CA ALA A 206 -5.18 -0.30 17.71
C ALA A 206 -4.04 -0.39 18.74
N VAL A 207 -4.01 -1.45 19.55
CA VAL A 207 -2.93 -1.71 20.51
C VAL A 207 -1.58 -1.86 19.79
N PHE A 208 -1.51 -2.65 18.72
CA PHE A 208 -0.27 -2.80 17.96
C PHE A 208 0.21 -1.50 17.31
N VAL A 209 -0.73 -0.66 16.84
CA VAL A 209 -0.42 0.66 16.27
C VAL A 209 0.11 1.60 17.36
N ILE A 210 -0.50 1.61 18.56
CA ILE A 210 -0.04 2.40 19.71
C ILE A 210 1.35 1.95 20.16
N MET A 211 1.62 0.64 20.16
CA MET A 211 2.92 0.05 20.48
C MET A 211 3.99 0.33 19.41
N ARG A 212 3.65 1.01 18.30
CA ARG A 212 4.55 1.36 17.19
C ARG A 212 5.33 0.15 16.64
N PHE A 213 4.68 -1.00 16.58
CA PHE A 213 5.31 -2.19 16.02
C PHE A 213 5.38 -2.10 14.48
N ASN A 214 6.53 -2.46 13.89
CA ASN A 214 6.67 -2.48 12.43
C ASN A 214 5.73 -3.54 11.84
N GLY A 215 4.80 -3.13 10.98
CA GLY A 215 3.76 -4.02 10.44
C GLY A 215 2.59 -4.30 11.38
N ALA A 216 2.34 -3.41 12.36
CA ALA A 216 1.21 -3.50 13.30
C ALA A 216 -0.14 -3.84 12.65
N LEU A 217 -0.45 -3.22 11.50
CA LEU A 217 -1.68 -3.49 10.76
C LEU A 217 -1.76 -4.94 10.29
N VAL A 218 -0.66 -5.50 9.81
CA VAL A 218 -0.65 -6.88 9.28
C VAL A 218 -0.71 -7.90 10.41
N MET A 219 0.00 -7.65 11.50
CA MET A 219 -0.14 -8.45 12.73
C MET A 219 -1.60 -8.42 13.23
N GLY A 220 -2.24 -7.25 13.18
CA GLY A 220 -3.66 -7.09 13.48
C GLY A 220 -4.55 -7.94 12.58
N ILE A 221 -4.37 -7.86 11.26
CA ILE A 221 -5.11 -8.68 10.28
C ILE A 221 -4.87 -10.17 10.51
N ALA A 222 -3.62 -10.60 10.68
CA ALA A 222 -3.26 -12.00 10.89
C ALA A 222 -3.89 -12.55 12.18
N LEU A 223 -3.80 -11.80 13.28
CA LEU A 223 -4.39 -12.19 14.56
C LEU A 223 -5.92 -12.23 14.49
N THR A 224 -6.53 -11.24 13.84
CA THR A 224 -8.00 -11.22 13.63
C THR A 224 -8.44 -12.39 12.76
N THR A 225 -7.67 -12.73 11.71
CA THR A 225 -7.93 -13.88 10.84
C THR A 225 -7.81 -15.19 11.61
N LEU A 226 -6.77 -15.34 12.46
CA LEU A 226 -6.60 -16.52 13.31
C LEU A 226 -7.71 -16.64 14.36
N ALA A 227 -8.16 -15.52 14.94
CA ALA A 227 -9.30 -15.49 15.86
C ALA A 227 -10.63 -15.80 15.14
N ALA A 228 -10.76 -15.42 13.87
CA ALA A 228 -11.92 -15.71 13.02
C ALA A 228 -11.93 -17.15 12.49
N ALA A 229 -10.78 -17.81 12.29
CA ALA A 229 -10.67 -19.17 11.78
C ALA A 229 -11.48 -20.25 12.55
N PRO A 230 -11.46 -20.31 13.89
CA PRO A 230 -12.31 -21.24 14.64
C PRO A 230 -13.81 -20.88 14.56
N MET A 231 -14.16 -19.61 14.31
CA MET A 231 -15.56 -19.16 14.20
C MET A 231 -16.15 -19.41 12.80
N GLY A 232 -15.38 -19.19 11.73
CA GLY A 232 -15.80 -19.52 10.37
C GLY A 232 -16.01 -21.04 10.17
N ARG A 233 -15.24 -21.88 10.87
CA ARG A 233 -15.40 -23.35 10.82
C ARG A 233 -16.61 -23.87 11.62
N LEU A 234 -17.21 -23.06 12.50
CA LEU A 234 -18.36 -23.43 13.35
C LEU A 234 -19.68 -22.78 12.92
N TRP A 235 -19.69 -21.67 12.17
CA TRP A 235 -20.91 -20.88 11.90
C TRP A 235 -21.08 -20.23 10.50
N GLY A 236 -20.27 -20.47 9.46
CA GLY A 236 -20.67 -20.11 8.07
C GLY A 236 -19.58 -19.87 7.02
N ASP A 237 -20.06 -19.90 5.77
CA ASP A 237 -19.45 -20.16 4.44
C ASP A 237 -18.42 -19.18 3.82
N GLU A 238 -17.82 -19.70 2.73
CA GLU A 238 -16.88 -19.19 1.73
C GLU A 238 -15.50 -18.68 2.20
N VAL A 239 -14.51 -19.54 1.98
CA VAL A 239 -13.09 -19.25 2.13
C VAL A 239 -12.66 -18.31 1.00
N LEU A 240 -12.51 -17.01 1.30
CA LEU A 240 -12.00 -16.00 0.35
C LEU A 240 -10.59 -16.31 -0.20
N VAL A 241 -9.80 -17.14 0.52
CA VAL A 241 -8.46 -17.55 0.11
C VAL A 241 -8.28 -19.05 0.32
N ALA A 242 -8.64 -19.84 -0.69
CA ALA A 242 -8.22 -21.24 -0.73
C ALA A 242 -6.70 -21.29 -0.88
N TRP A 243 -6.03 -22.02 0.01
CA TRP A 243 -4.58 -22.21 -0.05
C TRP A 243 -4.22 -22.96 -1.33
N THR A 244 -3.76 -22.23 -2.35
CA THR A 244 -3.49 -22.75 -3.70
C THR A 244 -2.02 -23.12 -3.93
N GLY A 245 -1.17 -23.02 -2.89
CA GLY A 245 0.21 -23.51 -2.89
C GLY A 245 1.24 -22.49 -2.40
N LEU A 246 2.52 -22.88 -2.42
CA LEU A 246 3.67 -22.04 -2.00
C LEU A 246 4.00 -20.91 -2.98
N ALA A 247 3.51 -20.98 -4.22
CA ALA A 247 3.72 -19.99 -5.26
C ALA A 247 2.49 -19.94 -6.17
N ALA A 248 1.92 -18.75 -6.35
CA ALA A 248 0.90 -18.50 -7.36
C ALA A 248 1.56 -17.84 -8.57
N TRP A 249 1.29 -18.37 -9.77
CA TRP A 249 1.67 -17.67 -11.00
C TRP A 249 0.84 -16.40 -11.12
N PRO A 250 1.40 -15.29 -11.64
CA PRO A 250 0.65 -14.06 -11.83
C PRO A 250 -0.57 -14.32 -12.71
N ASP A 251 -1.75 -13.96 -12.21
CA ASP A 251 -2.98 -14.08 -12.98
C ASP A 251 -3.17 -12.81 -13.82
N PHE A 252 -3.06 -12.98 -15.13
CA PHE A 252 -3.25 -11.91 -16.10
C PHE A 252 -4.68 -11.87 -16.66
N SER A 253 -5.65 -12.57 -16.07
CA SER A 253 -7.04 -12.63 -16.55
C SER A 253 -7.76 -11.28 -16.65
N ALA A 254 -7.29 -10.26 -15.93
CA ALA A 254 -7.77 -8.88 -16.01
C ALA A 254 -6.97 -8.01 -17.00
N VAL A 255 -5.79 -8.45 -17.45
CA VAL A 255 -5.00 -7.74 -18.45
C VAL A 255 -5.72 -7.90 -19.79
N MET A 256 -6.15 -6.77 -20.38
CA MET A 256 -6.95 -6.65 -21.62
C MET A 256 -8.48 -6.66 -21.49
N LYS A 257 -9.05 -6.71 -20.28
CA LYS A 257 -10.50 -6.50 -20.09
C LYS A 257 -10.91 -5.03 -19.95
N VAL A 258 -9.95 -4.10 -20.00
CA VAL A 258 -10.23 -2.66 -19.90
C VAL A 258 -11.00 -2.21 -21.14
N ASP A 259 -12.22 -1.71 -20.96
CA ASP A 259 -12.94 -1.06 -22.04
C ASP A 259 -12.51 0.40 -22.13
N ILE A 260 -11.61 0.68 -23.07
CA ILE A 260 -11.08 2.01 -23.36
C ILE A 260 -12.09 2.87 -24.14
N MET A 261 -13.06 2.23 -24.79
CA MET A 261 -14.03 2.87 -25.70
C MET A 261 -15.36 3.21 -25.02
N GLY A 262 -15.59 2.68 -23.81
CA GLY A 262 -16.74 3.02 -22.95
C GLY A 262 -18.08 2.49 -23.45
N ARG A 263 -18.15 1.22 -23.84
CA ARG A 263 -19.38 0.55 -24.30
C ARG A 263 -19.93 -0.45 -23.28
#